data_AF-A0A2H1E743-F1
#
_entry.id   AF-A0A2H1E743-F1
#
_cell.length_a   1.000
_cell.length_b   1.000
_cell.length_c   1.000
_cell.angle_alpha   90.00
_cell.angle_beta   90.00
_cell.angle_gamma   90.00
#
_symmetry.space_group_name_H-M   'P 1'
#
loop_
_entity.id
_entity.type
_entity.pdbx_description
1 polymer ?
#
loop_
_entity_poly.entity_id
_entity_poly.type
_entity_poly.pdbx_seq_one_letter_code
_entity_poly.pdbx_strand_id
1 'polypeptide(L)'
;MKKIIIKLAFIALSTISFISCSSEDAAPTTPPLPTAEKLEKFSPWITTAIYKVSNGQIDTSINYISDSIISRGTISSAQYKNGKFIFVPVDYITGKFADTISDNLTANYGKFEIFKKSNEEYRRLFDTNFNYTNERKVIKINNEEFTYELKHSSGNTYYVEHFPYNKKFPSLIYPNELQAAIDKRFSEIK
;
A
#
# COMPACT_ATOMS: atom_id res chain seq x y z
N MET A 1 19.23 -73.08 41.12
CA MET A 1 20.48 -72.63 41.79
C MET A 1 21.58 -72.44 40.74
N LYS A 2 22.47 -71.46 40.96
CA LYS A 2 23.53 -70.90 40.07
C LYS A 2 23.02 -69.79 39.15
N LYS A 3 23.67 -68.64 38.98
CA LYS A 3 24.83 -67.99 39.63
C LYS A 3 24.71 -66.50 39.25
N ILE A 4 25.00 -65.60 40.19
CA ILE A 4 25.16 -64.16 39.95
C ILE A 4 26.48 -63.94 39.20
N ILE A 5 26.47 -63.10 38.17
CA ILE A 5 27.67 -62.41 37.65
C ILE A 5 27.32 -60.93 37.50
N ILE A 6 27.99 -60.11 38.30
CA ILE A 6 28.05 -58.65 38.19
C ILE A 6 29.14 -58.29 37.19
N LYS A 7 28.88 -57.39 36.25
CA LYS A 7 29.93 -56.64 35.54
C LYS A 7 29.55 -55.16 35.38
N LEU A 8 30.63 -54.38 35.46
CA LEU A 8 30.75 -52.95 35.72
C LEU A 8 30.17 -52.01 34.67
N ALA A 9 29.94 -50.78 35.15
CA ALA A 9 29.51 -49.57 34.50
C ALA A 9 30.35 -49.10 33.30
N PHE A 10 29.71 -48.32 32.42
CA PHE A 10 30.35 -47.19 31.74
C PHE A 10 29.44 -45.97 31.82
N ILE A 11 30.00 -44.91 32.38
CA ILE A 11 29.44 -43.56 32.47
C ILE A 11 29.66 -42.89 31.11
N ALA A 12 28.60 -42.37 30.51
CA ALA A 12 28.71 -41.38 29.44
C ALA A 12 28.15 -40.05 29.94
N LEU A 13 29.06 -39.16 30.34
CA LEU A 13 28.80 -37.75 30.56
C LEU A 13 28.52 -37.12 29.18
N SER A 14 27.25 -36.85 28.86
CA SER A 14 26.93 -35.93 27.77
C SER A 14 26.84 -34.51 28.34
N THR A 15 27.83 -33.69 28.00
CA THR A 15 27.87 -32.26 28.28
C THR A 15 26.64 -31.57 27.71
N ILE A 16 25.86 -30.91 28.58
CA ILE A 16 24.85 -29.94 28.17
C ILE A 16 25.61 -28.69 27.74
N SER A 17 25.67 -28.44 26.43
CA SER A 17 26.11 -27.15 25.90
C SER A 17 25.07 -26.09 26.25
N PHE A 18 25.43 -25.16 27.12
CA PHE A 18 24.73 -23.90 27.28
C PHE A 18 24.94 -23.06 26.00
N ILE A 19 23.91 -22.94 25.17
CA ILE A 19 23.86 -21.87 24.17
C ILE A 19 23.08 -20.70 24.79
N SER A 20 23.84 -19.62 24.90
CA SER A 20 23.49 -18.28 25.35
C SER A 20 22.21 -17.72 24.72
N CYS A 21 21.50 -16.92 25.53
CA CYS A 21 20.49 -15.94 25.12
C CYS A 21 20.86 -15.20 23.84
N SER A 22 19.91 -15.11 22.92
CA SER A 22 19.41 -13.82 22.44
C SER A 22 18.01 -14.02 21.87
N SER A 23 16.98 -13.83 22.70
CA SER A 23 15.63 -13.61 22.21
C SER A 23 15.56 -12.16 21.73
N GLU A 24 15.95 -11.92 20.48
CA GLU A 24 15.40 -10.79 19.76
C GLU A 24 13.90 -11.04 19.64
N ASP A 25 13.13 -10.24 20.36
CA ASP A 25 11.69 -10.04 20.13
C ASP A 25 11.49 -9.54 18.69
N ALA A 26 11.55 -10.46 17.73
CA ALA A 26 10.89 -10.27 16.46
C ALA A 26 9.39 -10.32 16.77
N ALA A 27 8.78 -9.13 16.91
CA ALA A 27 7.33 -9.01 16.94
C ALA A 27 6.76 -9.88 15.81
N PRO A 28 5.71 -10.70 16.06
CA PRO A 28 5.11 -11.51 15.02
C PRO A 28 4.61 -10.56 13.93
N THR A 29 5.35 -10.52 12.81
CA THR A 29 4.95 -9.76 11.64
C THR A 29 3.76 -10.50 11.04
N THR A 30 2.56 -10.11 11.47
CA THR A 30 1.34 -10.57 10.81
C THR A 30 1.54 -10.26 9.32
N PRO A 31 1.48 -11.27 8.42
CA PRO A 31 1.73 -11.03 7.02
C PRO A 31 0.78 -9.94 6.52
N PRO A 32 1.25 -9.04 5.65
CA PRO A 32 0.41 -7.97 5.12
C PRO A 32 -0.86 -8.56 4.51
N LEU A 33 -2.00 -7.91 4.72
CA LEU A 33 -3.25 -8.31 4.08
C LEU A 33 -3.04 -8.37 2.55
N PRO A 34 -3.69 -9.30 1.82
CA PRO A 34 -3.50 -9.45 0.37
C PRO A 34 -3.69 -8.14 -0.41
N THR A 35 -4.52 -7.24 0.10
CA THR A 35 -4.74 -5.90 -0.46
C THR A 35 -3.51 -5.00 -0.36
N ALA A 36 -2.76 -5.03 0.75
CA ALA A 36 -1.52 -4.28 0.87
C ALA A 36 -0.47 -4.81 -0.11
N GLU A 37 -0.32 -6.13 -0.21
CA GLU A 37 0.59 -6.76 -1.19
C GLU A 37 0.26 -6.33 -2.63
N LYS A 38 -1.02 -6.33 -3.01
CA LYS A 38 -1.47 -5.89 -4.34
C LYS A 38 -1.17 -4.41 -4.60
N LEU A 39 -1.41 -3.53 -3.62
CA LEU A 39 -1.11 -2.11 -3.76
C LEU A 39 0.38 -1.90 -4.08
N GLU A 40 1.26 -2.60 -3.38
CA GLU A 40 2.71 -2.51 -3.60
C GLU A 40 3.12 -3.13 -4.94
N LYS A 41 2.63 -4.34 -5.24
CA LYS A 41 3.02 -5.11 -6.43
C LYS A 41 2.64 -4.44 -7.76
N PHE A 42 1.50 -3.75 -7.81
CA PHE A 42 0.99 -3.15 -9.05
C PHE A 42 1.12 -1.62 -9.08
N SER A 43 1.85 -1.04 -8.13
CA SER A 43 2.24 0.37 -8.20
C SER A 43 3.11 0.65 -9.44
N PRO A 44 3.06 1.87 -10.02
CA PRO A 44 2.20 3.00 -9.64
C PRO A 44 0.75 2.83 -10.10
N TRP A 45 -0.19 3.31 -9.29
CA TRP A 45 -1.62 3.38 -9.60
C TRP A 45 -2.00 4.80 -10.05
N ILE A 46 -2.77 4.95 -11.11
CA ILE A 46 -3.25 6.24 -11.61
C ILE A 46 -4.74 6.35 -11.47
N THR A 47 -5.23 7.47 -10.92
CA THR A 47 -6.65 7.81 -10.91
C THR A 47 -7.18 7.92 -12.34
N THR A 48 -8.13 7.07 -12.71
CA THR A 48 -8.69 6.99 -14.08
C THR A 48 -10.11 7.52 -14.16
N ALA A 49 -10.89 7.38 -13.10
CA ALA A 49 -12.25 7.86 -13.06
C ALA A 49 -12.76 8.15 -11.65
N ILE A 50 -13.81 8.96 -11.58
CA ILE A 50 -14.59 9.20 -10.37
C ILE A 50 -16.06 9.06 -10.73
N TYR A 51 -16.73 8.08 -10.15
CA TYR A 51 -18.12 7.77 -10.45
C TYR A 51 -19.00 7.99 -9.23
N LYS A 52 -20.20 8.54 -9.44
CA LYS A 52 -21.16 8.73 -8.35
C LYS A 52 -21.73 7.38 -7.94
N VAL A 53 -22.01 7.23 -6.64
CA VAL A 53 -22.77 6.09 -6.11
C VAL A 53 -24.20 6.53 -5.84
N SER A 54 -25.15 5.82 -6.44
CA SER A 54 -26.58 6.07 -6.29
C SER A 54 -27.27 4.78 -5.88
N ASN A 55 -27.98 4.79 -4.75
CA ASN A 55 -28.66 3.61 -4.21
C ASN A 55 -27.76 2.37 -4.05
N GLY A 56 -26.50 2.59 -3.66
CA GLY A 56 -25.51 1.52 -3.46
C GLY A 56 -24.91 0.94 -4.76
N GLN A 57 -25.26 1.49 -5.93
CA GLN A 57 -24.73 1.11 -7.22
C GLN A 57 -23.86 2.23 -7.80
N ILE A 58 -22.81 1.84 -8.53
CA ILE A 58 -21.96 2.79 -9.25
C ILE A 58 -22.68 3.28 -10.51
N ASP A 59 -22.73 4.59 -10.70
CA ASP A 59 -23.23 5.23 -11.91
C ASP A 59 -22.06 5.63 -12.80
N THR A 60 -21.83 4.85 -13.85
CA THR A 60 -20.74 5.06 -14.81
C THR A 60 -21.12 5.96 -15.99
N SER A 61 -22.34 6.52 -16.00
CA SER A 61 -22.80 7.40 -17.09
C SER A 61 -22.04 8.73 -17.16
N ILE A 62 -21.51 9.20 -16.03
CA ILE A 62 -20.75 10.44 -15.91
C ILE A 62 -19.46 10.17 -15.14
N ASN A 63 -18.32 10.47 -15.77
CA ASN A 63 -17.02 10.49 -15.09
C ASN A 63 -16.76 11.90 -14.55
N TYR A 64 -16.74 12.04 -13.23
CA TYR A 64 -16.52 13.29 -12.51
C TYR A 64 -15.04 13.63 -12.30
N ILE A 65 -14.10 12.90 -12.92
CA ILE A 65 -12.66 13.17 -12.75
C ILE A 65 -12.26 14.60 -13.16
N SER A 66 -12.95 15.19 -14.14
CA SER A 66 -12.70 16.58 -14.58
C SER A 66 -13.40 17.64 -13.72
N ASP A 67 -14.30 17.27 -12.81
CA ASP A 67 -14.95 18.19 -11.89
C ASP A 67 -13.98 18.56 -10.78
N SER A 68 -13.48 19.80 -10.79
CA SER A 68 -12.43 20.26 -9.86
C SER A 68 -12.90 20.37 -8.40
N ILE A 69 -14.21 20.36 -8.14
CA ILE A 69 -14.75 20.36 -6.78
C ILE A 69 -14.73 18.93 -6.25
N ILE A 70 -15.21 17.98 -7.06
CA ILE A 70 -15.32 16.56 -6.68
C ILE A 70 -13.96 15.87 -6.67
N SER A 71 -13.12 16.11 -7.68
CA SER A 71 -11.85 15.40 -7.88
C SER A 71 -10.69 15.94 -7.04
N ARG A 72 -10.91 17.04 -6.32
CA ARG A 72 -9.87 17.71 -5.53
C ARG A 72 -9.17 16.75 -4.56
N GLY A 73 -7.85 16.63 -4.71
CA GLY A 73 -7.01 15.79 -3.85
C GLY A 73 -7.11 14.28 -4.12
N THR A 74 -7.74 13.88 -5.23
CA THR A 74 -7.88 12.45 -5.62
C THR A 74 -7.03 12.06 -6.83
N ILE A 75 -6.72 13.02 -7.71
CA ILE A 75 -5.97 12.77 -8.95
C ILE A 75 -4.48 12.67 -8.62
N SER A 76 -3.91 11.49 -8.81
CA SER A 76 -2.48 11.25 -8.57
C SER A 76 -1.98 9.98 -9.25
N SER A 77 -0.65 9.88 -9.34
CA SER A 77 0.09 8.63 -9.42
C SER A 77 0.48 8.20 -8.01
N ALA A 78 -0.17 7.15 -7.50
CA ALA A 78 0.07 6.59 -6.20
C ALA A 78 1.07 5.43 -6.23
N GLN A 79 2.15 5.55 -5.47
CA GLN A 79 3.10 4.47 -5.23
C GLN A 79 3.01 3.99 -3.79
N TYR A 80 3.09 2.67 -3.62
CA TYR A 80 3.09 1.99 -2.33
C TYR A 80 4.31 1.08 -2.23
N LYS A 81 4.98 1.10 -1.07
CA LYS A 81 6.16 0.26 -0.82
C LYS A 81 6.42 0.11 0.68
N ASN A 82 6.52 -1.12 1.18
CA ASN A 82 6.85 -1.42 2.57
C ASN A 82 6.02 -0.62 3.60
N GLY A 83 4.69 -0.57 3.43
CA GLY A 83 3.80 0.19 4.32
C GLY A 83 3.92 1.72 4.21
N LYS A 84 4.58 2.23 3.16
CA LYS A 84 4.70 3.67 2.85
C LYS A 84 3.98 4.02 1.55
N PHE A 85 3.53 5.26 1.43
CA PHE A 85 2.92 5.77 0.21
C PHE A 85 3.54 7.11 -0.22
N ILE A 86 3.51 7.36 -1.53
CA ILE A 86 3.86 8.63 -2.17
C ILE A 86 2.84 8.91 -3.28
N PHE A 87 2.28 10.12 -3.31
CA PHE A 87 1.38 10.60 -4.35
C PHE A 87 2.06 11.66 -5.19
N VAL A 88 2.21 11.40 -6.48
CA VAL A 88 2.80 12.32 -7.45
C VAL A 88 1.70 12.91 -8.32
N PRO A 89 1.62 14.24 -8.48
CA PRO A 89 0.73 14.85 -9.46
C PRO A 89 1.01 14.31 -10.87
N VAL A 90 -0.06 13.99 -11.60
CA VAL A 90 0.02 13.45 -12.97
C VAL A 90 -1.12 14.03 -13.78
N ASP A 91 -0.88 14.27 -15.07
CA ASP A 91 -1.95 14.48 -16.03
C ASP A 91 -2.63 13.13 -16.30
N TYR A 92 -3.88 12.96 -15.84
CA TYR A 92 -4.62 11.70 -16.00
C TYR A 92 -5.10 11.44 -17.44
N ILE A 93 -5.04 12.44 -18.32
CA ILE A 93 -5.36 12.31 -19.74
C ILE A 93 -4.13 11.83 -20.50
N THR A 94 -2.98 12.47 -20.27
CA THR A 94 -1.77 12.20 -21.06
C THR A 94 -0.76 11.28 -20.37
N GLY A 95 -0.93 10.99 -19.07
CA GLY A 95 0.01 10.21 -18.26
C GLY A 95 1.34 10.91 -18.01
N LYS A 96 1.43 12.22 -18.25
CA LYS A 96 2.66 13.00 -18.11
C LYS A 96 2.78 13.57 -16.70
N PHE A 97 4.02 13.65 -16.23
CA PHE A 97 4.38 14.26 -14.96
C PHE A 97 4.92 15.67 -15.24
N ALA A 98 4.84 16.56 -14.25
CA ALA A 98 5.48 17.88 -14.37
C ALA A 98 7.00 17.72 -14.52
N ASP A 99 7.62 18.56 -15.35
CA ASP A 99 9.05 18.44 -15.70
C ASP A 99 10.00 18.73 -14.52
N THR A 100 9.51 19.27 -13.39
CA THR A 100 10.32 19.79 -12.27
C THR A 100 10.46 18.84 -11.09
N ILE A 101 10.18 17.53 -11.24
CA ILE A 101 10.04 16.63 -10.09
C ILE A 101 11.40 16.09 -9.55
N SER A 102 12.54 16.41 -10.16
CA SER A 102 13.82 15.75 -9.86
C SER A 102 14.41 16.00 -8.46
N ASP A 103 14.20 17.18 -7.85
CA ASP A 103 14.88 17.52 -6.58
C ASP A 103 13.96 17.93 -5.42
N ASN A 104 12.77 18.47 -5.73
CA ASN A 104 11.74 18.85 -4.76
C ASN A 104 10.43 18.21 -5.16
N LEU A 105 10.34 16.89 -4.98
CA LEU A 105 9.10 16.16 -5.15
C LEU A 105 8.02 16.77 -4.23
N THR A 106 7.16 17.61 -4.81
CA THR A 106 5.93 18.12 -4.17
C THR A 106 4.92 16.98 -4.15
N ALA A 107 5.17 15.98 -3.31
CA ALA A 107 4.32 14.84 -3.11
C ALA A 107 3.73 14.84 -1.70
N ASN A 108 2.53 14.27 -1.61
CA ASN A 108 1.97 13.83 -0.33
C ASN A 108 2.50 12.44 -0.05
N TYR A 109 3.02 12.23 1.16
CA TYR A 109 3.67 10.97 1.50
C TYR A 109 3.52 10.65 2.98
N GLY A 110 3.78 9.39 3.30
CA GLY A 110 3.81 8.93 4.68
C GLY A 110 3.61 7.43 4.78
N LYS A 111 2.94 6.99 5.83
CA LYS A 111 2.65 5.58 6.09
C LYS A 111 1.26 5.22 5.62
N PHE A 112 1.07 3.99 5.16
CA PHE A 112 -0.26 3.44 4.92
C PHE A 112 -0.44 2.12 5.65
N GLU A 113 -1.70 1.79 5.89
CA GLU A 113 -2.14 0.55 6.49
C GLU A 113 -3.39 0.07 5.74
N ILE A 114 -3.49 -1.24 5.53
CA ILE A 114 -4.77 -1.89 5.22
C ILE A 114 -5.24 -2.61 6.48
N PHE A 115 -6.50 -2.41 6.84
CA PHE A 115 -7.10 -3.03 8.01
C PHE A 115 -8.57 -3.38 7.75
N LYS A 116 -9.16 -4.22 8.62
CA LYS A 116 -10.56 -4.65 8.51
C LYS A 116 -11.44 -4.03 9.59
N LYS A 117 -12.65 -3.61 9.19
CA LYS A 117 -13.77 -3.24 10.08
C LYS A 117 -14.99 -4.03 9.63
N SER A 118 -15.51 -4.93 10.48
CA SER A 118 -16.76 -5.68 10.20
C SER A 118 -16.81 -6.34 8.80
N ASN A 119 -15.77 -7.11 8.44
CA ASN A 119 -15.55 -7.76 7.14
C ASN A 119 -15.26 -6.85 5.93
N GLU A 120 -15.25 -5.54 6.10
CA GLU A 120 -14.86 -4.59 5.07
C GLU A 120 -13.38 -4.20 5.23
N GLU A 121 -12.67 -4.03 4.12
CA GLU A 121 -11.28 -3.56 4.13
C GLU A 121 -11.22 -2.04 3.92
N TYR A 122 -10.28 -1.41 4.62
CA TYR A 122 -10.05 0.02 4.57
C TYR A 122 -8.57 0.29 4.34
N ARG A 123 -8.28 1.32 3.55
CA ARG A 123 -6.97 1.93 3.43
C ARG A 123 -6.91 3.14 4.36
N ARG A 124 -5.94 3.17 5.27
CA ARG A 124 -5.57 4.33 6.07
C ARG A 124 -4.27 4.92 5.55
N LEU A 125 -4.24 6.23 5.38
CA LEU A 125 -3.02 6.99 5.10
C LEU A 125 -2.72 7.90 6.27
N PHE A 126 -1.48 7.89 6.73
CA PHE A 126 -0.94 8.81 7.72
C PHE A 126 0.00 9.76 6.99
N ASP A 127 -0.51 10.94 6.63
CA ASP A 127 0.24 11.91 5.85
C ASP A 127 1.21 12.70 6.75
N THR A 128 2.50 12.65 6.41
CA THR A 128 3.55 13.28 7.21
C THR A 128 3.53 14.80 7.09
N ASN A 129 3.07 15.36 5.97
CA ASN A 129 3.09 16.81 5.71
C ASN A 129 1.93 17.54 6.41
N PHE A 130 0.80 16.85 6.56
CA PHE A 130 -0.46 17.49 6.97
C PHE A 130 -1.02 16.95 8.29
N ASN A 131 -0.35 15.97 8.91
CA ASN A 131 -0.75 15.37 10.19
C ASN A 131 -2.23 14.98 10.25
N TYR A 132 -2.76 14.44 9.15
CA TYR A 132 -4.14 13.94 9.08
C TYR A 132 -4.14 12.46 8.69
N THR A 133 -5.19 11.79 9.15
CA THR A 133 -5.47 10.41 8.80
C THR A 133 -6.55 10.39 7.72
N ASN A 134 -6.28 9.76 6.58
CA ASN A 134 -7.26 9.55 5.51
C ASN A 134 -7.68 8.08 5.50
N GLU A 135 -8.91 7.79 5.88
CA GLU A 135 -9.48 6.44 5.81
C GLU A 135 -10.47 6.35 4.65
N ARG A 136 -10.29 5.33 3.81
CA ARG A 136 -11.16 5.03 2.67
C ARG A 136 -11.49 3.56 2.64
N LYS A 137 -12.77 3.23 2.50
CA LYS A 137 -13.22 1.85 2.28
C LYS A 137 -12.70 1.38 0.92
N VAL A 138 -12.05 0.22 0.88
CA VAL A 138 -11.64 -0.44 -0.36
C VAL A 138 -12.87 -1.13 -0.94
N ILE A 139 -13.20 -0.82 -2.19
CA ILE A 139 -14.33 -1.40 -2.90
C ILE A 139 -13.87 -2.55 -3.80
N LYS A 140 -12.72 -2.38 -4.46
CA LYS A 140 -12.15 -3.37 -5.37
C LYS A 140 -10.64 -3.28 -5.37
N ILE A 141 -9.96 -4.43 -5.38
CA ILE A 141 -8.53 -4.49 -5.66
C ILE A 141 -8.11 -5.82 -6.30
N ASN A 142 -7.57 -5.74 -7.51
CA ASN A 142 -6.96 -6.85 -8.23
C ASN A 142 -5.71 -6.35 -8.98
N ASN A 143 -5.27 -7.05 -10.02
CA ASN A 143 -4.11 -6.68 -10.85
C ASN A 143 -4.42 -5.63 -11.94
N GLU A 144 -5.67 -5.22 -12.07
CA GLU A 144 -6.16 -4.32 -13.12
C GLU A 144 -6.72 -3.02 -12.54
N GLU A 145 -7.33 -3.09 -11.36
CA GLU A 145 -8.07 -1.99 -10.77
C GLU A 145 -7.94 -1.96 -9.25
N PHE A 146 -7.81 -0.74 -8.73
CA PHE A 146 -7.95 -0.40 -7.33
C PHE A 146 -8.98 0.74 -7.18
N THR A 147 -10.04 0.49 -6.43
CA THR A 147 -11.15 1.44 -6.24
C THR A 147 -11.47 1.61 -4.77
N TYR A 148 -11.66 2.87 -4.34
CA TYR A 148 -12.04 3.20 -2.97
C TYR A 148 -13.21 4.18 -2.90
N GLU A 149 -13.89 4.22 -1.75
CA GLU A 149 -15.02 5.12 -1.48
C GLU A 149 -14.58 6.51 -1.02
N LEU A 150 -15.07 7.53 -1.70
CA LEU A 150 -14.98 8.95 -1.35
C LEU A 150 -16.35 9.46 -0.88
N LYS A 151 -16.49 9.63 0.44
CA LYS A 151 -17.58 10.44 1.02
C LYS A 151 -17.25 11.91 0.84
N HIS A 152 -18.02 12.61 0.01
CA HIS A 152 -17.79 14.01 -0.33
C HIS A 152 -18.59 14.94 0.60
N SER A 153 -18.10 16.15 0.84
CA SER A 153 -18.74 17.14 1.73
C SER A 153 -20.14 17.56 1.27
N SER A 154 -20.47 17.37 -0.01
CA SER A 154 -21.83 17.57 -0.55
C SER A 154 -22.86 16.55 -0.04
N GLY A 155 -22.46 15.51 0.71
CA GLY A 155 -23.32 14.40 1.13
C GLY A 155 -23.39 13.24 0.12
N ASN A 156 -22.95 13.45 -1.12
CA ASN A 156 -22.82 12.37 -2.11
C ASN A 156 -21.61 11.46 -1.82
N THR A 157 -21.74 10.19 -2.21
CA THR A 157 -20.66 9.21 -2.23
C THR A 157 -20.18 9.00 -3.66
N TYR A 158 -18.87 8.88 -3.83
CA TYR A 158 -18.22 8.57 -5.10
C TYR A 158 -17.26 7.39 -4.94
N TYR A 159 -17.00 6.68 -6.03
CA TYR A 159 -15.92 5.70 -6.14
C TYR A 159 -14.81 6.27 -7.00
N VAL A 160 -13.59 6.22 -6.48
CA VAL A 160 -12.38 6.70 -7.15
C VAL A 160 -11.64 5.49 -7.70
N GLU A 161 -11.64 5.36 -9.02
CA GLU A 161 -11.03 4.26 -9.77
C GLU A 161 -9.56 4.55 -10.07
N HIS A 162 -8.73 3.53 -9.95
CA HIS A 162 -7.33 3.58 -10.35
C HIS A 162 -6.93 2.34 -11.12
N PHE A 163 -6.14 2.52 -12.18
CA PHE A 163 -5.47 1.42 -12.89
C PHE A 163 -3.95 1.52 -12.69
N PRO A 164 -3.20 0.41 -12.79
CA PRO A 164 -1.74 0.49 -12.90
C PRO A 164 -1.33 1.39 -14.06
N TYR A 165 -0.29 2.22 -13.88
CA TYR A 165 0.16 3.21 -14.86
C TYR A 165 0.42 2.58 -16.23
N ASN A 166 1.12 1.46 -16.25
CA ASN A 166 1.45 0.71 -17.47
C ASN A 166 0.22 0.07 -18.15
N LYS A 167 -0.90 -0.10 -17.44
CA LYS A 167 -2.16 -0.56 -18.02
C LYS A 167 -2.93 0.59 -18.65
N LYS A 168 -2.94 1.76 -17.99
CA LYS A 168 -3.60 2.96 -18.51
C LYS A 168 -2.84 3.58 -19.70
N PHE A 169 -1.51 3.61 -19.62
CA PHE A 169 -0.62 4.21 -20.61
C PHE A 169 0.42 3.19 -21.11
N PRO A 170 -0.01 2.17 -21.88
CA PRO A 170 0.88 1.07 -22.28
C PRO A 170 2.05 1.50 -23.19
N SER A 171 1.91 2.63 -23.89
CA SER A 171 2.96 3.19 -24.75
C SER A 171 3.92 4.13 -24.03
N LEU A 172 3.69 4.43 -22.75
CA LEU A 172 4.53 5.32 -21.96
C LEU A 172 5.40 4.53 -20.99
N ILE A 173 6.66 4.94 -20.89
CA ILE A 173 7.59 4.44 -19.90
C ILE A 173 7.51 5.38 -18.69
N TYR A 174 7.36 4.82 -17.49
CA TYR A 174 7.41 5.62 -16.28
C TYR A 174 8.79 6.29 -16.16
N PRO A 175 8.90 7.61 -15.96
CA PRO A 175 10.19 8.29 -16.03
C PRO A 175 11.18 7.78 -14.99
N ASN A 176 12.38 7.37 -15.43
CA ASN A 176 13.40 6.77 -14.55
C ASN A 176 13.87 7.74 -13.46
N GLU A 177 14.10 9.01 -13.80
CA GLU A 177 14.52 10.04 -12.85
C GLU A 177 13.46 10.26 -11.76
N LEU A 178 12.18 10.27 -12.14
CA LEU A 178 11.07 10.34 -11.22
C LEU A 178 11.04 9.13 -10.28
N GLN A 179 11.23 7.92 -10.83
CA GLN A 179 11.27 6.71 -10.01
C GLN A 179 12.43 6.74 -9.01
N ALA A 180 13.61 7.20 -9.42
CA ALA A 180 14.76 7.34 -8.53
C ALA A 180 14.50 8.35 -7.40
N ALA A 181 13.85 9.48 -7.70
CA ALA A 181 13.46 10.47 -6.69
C ALA A 181 12.44 9.88 -5.69
N ILE A 182 11.50 9.07 -6.17
CA ILE A 182 10.51 8.38 -5.33
C ILE A 182 11.16 7.33 -4.43
N ASP A 183 12.06 6.51 -4.98
CA ASP A 183 12.79 5.51 -4.19
C ASP A 183 13.66 6.17 -3.11
N LYS A 184 14.33 7.28 -3.44
CA LYS A 184 15.03 8.10 -2.46
C LYS A 184 14.07 8.57 -1.36
N ARG A 185 12.92 9.16 -1.71
CA ARG A 185 11.95 9.64 -0.72
C ARG A 185 11.40 8.50 0.15
N PHE A 186 11.14 7.31 -0.39
CA PHE A 186 10.73 6.16 0.42
C PHE A 186 11.76 5.77 1.48
N SER A 187 13.05 5.94 1.20
CA SER A 187 14.13 5.68 2.18
C SER A 187 14.16 6.71 3.32
N GLU A 188 13.66 7.93 3.07
CA GLU A 188 13.67 9.05 4.03
C GLU A 188 12.45 9.04 4.98
N ILE A 189 11.35 8.38 4.61
CA ILE A 189 10.15 8.25 5.45
C ILE A 189 10.46 7.35 6.65
N LYS A 190 10.36 7.90 7.86
CA LYS A 190 10.54 7.21 9.15
C LYS A 190 9.26 6.55 9.63
#